data_AF-A0A968AB12-F1
#
_entry.id   AF-A0A968AB12-F1
#
_cell.length_a   1.000
_cell.length_b   1.000
_cell.length_c   1.000
_cell.angle_alpha   90.00
_cell.angle_beta   90.00
_cell.angle_gamma   90.00
#
_symmetry.space_group_name_H-M   'P 1'
#
loop_
_entity.id
_entity.type
_entity.pdbx_description
1 polymer ?
#
loop_
_entity_poly.entity_id
_entity_poly.type
_entity_poly.pdbx_seq_one_letter_code
_entity_poly.pdbx_strand_id
1 'polypeptide(L)'
;MNDKQSFLINEENNMRHKRQHSTIVGLVLFLILGLAIMVGCSSDQPKSENATAVAETQLWTCGMHPEVIKEEPGQCPKCGMDLVPVKQSGSSKARGGEKQKKDKGEILYWRAPMDPTEIYDHPGKSKMGMDLIPVYVKVKKS
;
A
#
# COMPACT_ATOMS: atom_id res chain seq x y z
N MET A 1 4.01 -32.75 68.54
CA MET A 1 4.03 -31.32 68.12
C MET A 1 4.19 -31.10 66.61
N ASN A 2 4.38 -32.14 65.78
CA ASN A 2 4.79 -31.97 64.38
C ASN A 2 3.64 -32.01 63.35
N ASP A 3 2.45 -32.45 63.73
CA ASP A 3 1.36 -32.70 62.78
C ASP A 3 0.52 -31.45 62.45
N LYS A 4 0.57 -30.42 63.30
CA LYS A 4 -0.14 -29.16 63.06
C LYS A 4 0.63 -28.22 62.13
N GLN A 5 1.97 -28.27 62.13
CA GLN A 5 2.78 -27.46 61.22
C GLN A 5 2.73 -27.95 59.78
N SER A 6 2.70 -29.28 59.58
CA SER A 6 2.61 -29.87 58.23
C SER A 6 1.28 -29.57 57.54
N PHE A 7 0.17 -29.47 58.29
CA PHE A 7 -1.15 -29.13 57.73
C PHE A 7 -1.21 -27.68 57.19
N LEU A 8 -0.67 -26.71 57.94
CA LEU A 8 -0.65 -25.31 57.52
C LEU A 8 0.27 -25.09 56.30
N ILE A 9 1.44 -25.74 56.28
CA ILE A 9 2.35 -25.70 55.13
C ILE A 9 1.70 -26.31 53.88
N ASN A 10 0.92 -27.39 54.04
CA ASN A 10 0.20 -28.04 52.93
C ASN A 10 -0.93 -27.16 52.37
N GLU A 11 -1.67 -26.44 53.22
CA GLU A 11 -2.74 -25.53 52.80
C GLU A 11 -2.20 -24.28 52.10
N GLU A 12 -1.09 -23.72 52.59
CA GLU A 12 -0.37 -22.62 51.92
C GLU A 12 0.19 -23.05 50.55
N ASN A 13 0.77 -24.25 50.46
CA ASN A 13 1.28 -24.79 49.20
C ASN A 13 0.13 -25.10 48.23
N ASN A 14 -1.01 -25.61 48.70
CA ASN A 14 -2.19 -25.85 47.85
C ASN A 14 -2.77 -24.53 47.32
N MET A 15 -2.81 -23.47 48.14
CA MET A 15 -3.27 -22.13 47.72
C MET A 15 -2.29 -21.44 46.76
N ARG A 16 -0.97 -21.57 47.00
CA ARG A 16 0.07 -21.09 46.08
C ARG A 16 0.07 -21.87 44.78
N HIS A 17 -0.14 -23.19 44.82
CA HIS A 17 -0.27 -24.04 43.64
C HIS A 17 -1.54 -23.67 42.86
N LYS A 18 -2.70 -23.47 43.48
CA LYS A 18 -3.93 -23.05 42.78
C LYS A 18 -3.79 -21.65 42.14
N ARG A 19 -3.10 -20.72 42.81
CA ARG A 19 -2.80 -19.37 42.30
C ARG A 19 -1.73 -19.39 41.21
N GLN A 20 -0.68 -20.20 41.34
CA GLN A 20 0.37 -20.39 40.34
C GLN A 20 -0.14 -21.16 39.12
N HIS A 21 -0.98 -22.18 39.30
CA HIS A 21 -1.66 -22.89 38.22
C HIS A 21 -2.60 -21.97 37.47
N SER A 22 -3.37 -21.12 38.14
CA SER A 22 -4.21 -20.13 37.48
C SER A 22 -3.39 -19.13 36.63
N THR A 23 -2.24 -18.66 37.13
CA THR A 23 -1.35 -17.77 36.36
C THR A 23 -0.61 -18.49 35.21
N ILE A 24 -0.17 -19.73 35.41
CA ILE A 24 0.54 -20.53 34.40
C ILE A 24 -0.43 -20.94 33.28
N VAL A 25 -1.62 -21.42 33.64
CA VAL A 25 -2.68 -21.73 32.66
C VAL A 25 -3.03 -20.48 31.87
N GLY A 26 -3.21 -19.32 32.53
CA GLY A 26 -3.47 -18.05 31.84
C GLY A 26 -2.35 -17.64 30.86
N LEU A 27 -1.08 -17.73 31.26
CA LEU A 27 0.05 -17.40 30.39
C LEU A 27 0.20 -18.37 29.21
N VAL A 28 -0.01 -19.67 29.44
CA VAL A 28 0.00 -20.69 28.37
C VAL A 28 -1.16 -20.45 27.41
N LEU A 29 -2.36 -20.15 27.91
CA LEU A 29 -3.55 -19.84 27.10
C LEU A 29 -3.45 -18.50 26.37
N PHE A 30 -2.65 -17.56 26.87
CA PHE A 30 -2.35 -16.33 26.14
C PHE A 30 -1.31 -16.58 25.04
N LEU A 31 -0.28 -17.39 25.34
CA LEU A 31 0.75 -17.77 24.37
C LEU A 31 0.22 -18.66 23.26
N ILE A 32 -0.63 -19.65 23.53
CA ILE A 32 -1.20 -20.51 22.49
C ILE A 32 -2.21 -19.75 21.60
N LEU A 33 -2.91 -18.76 22.15
CA LEU A 33 -3.88 -17.95 21.42
C LEU A 33 -3.13 -16.93 20.56
N GLY A 34 -2.08 -16.32 21.11
CA GLY A 34 -1.17 -15.46 20.36
C GLY A 34 -0.42 -16.19 19.24
N LEU A 35 0.05 -17.42 19.49
CA LEU A 35 0.71 -18.24 18.49
C LEU A 35 -0.27 -18.70 17.39
N ALA A 36 -1.51 -19.04 17.76
CA ALA A 36 -2.56 -19.38 16.80
C ALA A 36 -2.95 -18.19 15.91
N ILE A 37 -2.96 -16.96 16.44
CA ILE A 37 -3.18 -15.74 15.64
C ILE A 37 -1.99 -15.48 14.69
N MET A 38 -0.75 -15.74 15.13
CA MET A 38 0.45 -15.59 14.29
C MET A 38 0.56 -16.63 13.17
N VAL A 39 0.10 -17.87 13.39
CA VAL A 39 0.08 -18.92 12.35
C VAL A 39 -1.20 -18.83 11.49
N GLY A 40 -2.28 -18.24 12.02
CA GLY A 40 -3.59 -18.13 11.37
C GLY A 40 -3.80 -16.90 10.48
N CYS A 41 -2.81 -16.00 10.34
CA CYS A 41 -2.87 -14.90 9.38
C CYS A 41 -1.84 -15.08 8.25
N SER A 42 -2.06 -16.11 7.42
CA SER A 42 -1.96 -15.87 5.98
C SER A 42 -3.23 -15.15 5.57
N SER A 43 -3.05 -13.91 5.13
CA SER A 43 -4.07 -12.89 4.91
C SER A 43 -5.27 -13.36 4.09
N ASP A 44 -6.45 -13.41 4.71
CA ASP A 44 -7.68 -13.05 4.03
C ASP A 44 -8.50 -12.13 4.94
N GLN A 45 -8.86 -11.00 4.36
CA GLN A 45 -9.35 -9.77 4.97
C GLN A 45 -10.85 -9.89 5.27
N PRO A 46 -11.36 -9.38 6.42
CA PRO A 46 -12.80 -9.20 6.59
C PRO A 46 -13.27 -8.06 5.67
N LYS A 47 -13.72 -8.41 4.47
CA LYS A 47 -14.45 -7.49 3.59
C LYS A 47 -15.93 -7.52 3.96
N SER A 48 -16.31 -6.58 4.82
CA SER A 48 -17.57 -5.83 4.78
C SER A 48 -18.74 -6.54 4.08
N GLU A 49 -19.54 -7.24 4.87
CA GLU A 49 -20.92 -7.59 4.54
C GLU A 49 -21.76 -6.30 4.39
N ASN A 50 -21.82 -5.78 3.16
CA ASN A 50 -22.92 -4.98 2.60
C ASN A 50 -22.52 -4.60 1.17
N ALA A 51 -22.56 -5.58 0.28
CA ALA A 51 -22.57 -5.35 -1.15
C ALA A 51 -23.66 -6.23 -1.74
N THR A 52 -24.85 -5.66 -1.87
CA THR A 52 -25.74 -6.00 -2.97
C THR A 52 -24.88 -6.03 -4.22
N ALA A 53 -24.73 -7.19 -4.85
CA ALA A 53 -23.99 -7.36 -6.09
C ALA A 53 -24.69 -6.58 -7.20
N VAL A 54 -24.42 -5.27 -7.27
CA VAL A 54 -24.51 -4.52 -8.51
C VAL A 54 -23.23 -4.89 -9.24
N ALA A 55 -23.36 -5.71 -10.28
CA ALA A 55 -22.27 -5.93 -11.21
C ALA A 55 -21.81 -4.55 -11.71
N GLU A 56 -20.67 -4.06 -11.22
CA GLU A 56 -20.03 -2.87 -11.77
C GLU A 56 -19.69 -3.19 -13.22
N THR A 57 -20.51 -2.71 -14.15
CA THR A 57 -20.25 -2.86 -15.59
C THR A 57 -18.95 -2.12 -15.90
N GLN A 58 -17.88 -2.88 -16.14
CA GLN A 58 -16.60 -2.31 -16.55
C GLN A 58 -16.78 -1.69 -17.93
N LEU A 59 -16.83 -0.37 -17.98
CA LEU A 59 -16.90 0.38 -19.24
C LEU A 59 -15.50 0.53 -19.83
N TRP A 60 -15.40 0.44 -21.15
CA TRP A 60 -14.16 0.53 -21.93
C TRP A 60 -14.26 1.68 -22.92
N THR A 61 -13.23 2.52 -23.01
CA THR A 61 -13.22 3.70 -23.88
C THR A 61 -11.96 3.80 -24.74
N CYS A 62 -12.05 4.46 -25.89
CA CYS A 62 -10.91 4.71 -26.78
C CYS A 62 -10.23 6.03 -26.41
N GLY A 63 -8.91 6.02 -26.22
CA GLY A 63 -8.13 7.22 -25.88
C GLY A 63 -8.19 8.34 -26.93
N MET A 64 -8.51 8.04 -28.19
CA MET A 64 -8.69 9.04 -29.25
C MET A 64 -10.16 9.42 -29.49
N HIS A 65 -11.09 8.51 -29.18
CA HIS A 65 -12.51 8.68 -29.43
C HIS A 65 -13.30 8.42 -28.15
N PRO A 66 -13.35 9.39 -27.21
CA PRO A 66 -13.97 9.22 -25.90
C PRO A 66 -15.48 8.96 -25.96
N GLU A 67 -16.11 9.28 -27.10
CA GLU A 67 -17.51 8.97 -27.39
C GLU A 67 -17.77 7.47 -27.58
N VAL A 68 -16.73 6.68 -27.89
CA VAL A 68 -16.86 5.23 -28.01
C VAL A 68 -16.71 4.61 -26.63
N ILE A 69 -17.83 4.20 -26.05
CA ILE A 69 -17.91 3.48 -24.77
C ILE A 69 -18.50 2.09 -25.05
N LYS A 70 -17.81 1.04 -24.61
CA LYS A 70 -18.27 -0.36 -24.71
C LYS A 70 -18.26 -1.03 -23.35
N GLU A 71 -19.06 -2.07 -23.18
CA GLU A 71 -19.08 -2.87 -21.95
C GLU A 71 -18.05 -4.02 -21.99
N GLU A 72 -17.43 -4.25 -23.15
CA GLU A 72 -16.48 -5.34 -23.39
C GLU A 72 -15.11 -4.82 -23.86
N PRO A 73 -14.02 -5.54 -23.53
CA PRO A 73 -12.71 -5.28 -24.11
C PRO A 73 -12.73 -5.57 -25.61
N GLY A 74 -11.98 -4.79 -26.38
CA GLY A 74 -11.83 -5.01 -27.81
C GLY A 74 -11.28 -3.81 -28.53
N GLN A 75 -11.45 -3.80 -29.85
CA GLN A 75 -10.96 -2.72 -30.70
C GLN A 75 -12.01 -1.64 -30.93
N CYS A 76 -11.54 -0.40 -31.04
CA CYS A 76 -12.34 0.75 -31.41
C CYS A 76 -12.74 0.66 -32.90
N PRO A 77 -14.02 0.75 -33.25
CA PRO A 77 -14.47 0.65 -34.64
C PRO A 77 -14.09 1.89 -35.49
N LYS A 78 -13.70 3.00 -34.86
CA LYS A 78 -13.31 4.23 -35.56
C LYS A 78 -11.82 4.23 -35.95
N CYS A 79 -10.95 3.60 -35.17
CA CYS A 79 -9.48 3.68 -35.36
C CYS A 79 -8.72 2.35 -35.24
N GLY A 80 -9.39 1.26 -34.88
CA GLY A 80 -8.78 -0.06 -34.73
C GLY A 80 -7.90 -0.25 -33.48
N MET A 81 -7.71 0.78 -32.66
CA MET A 81 -6.91 0.69 -31.44
C MET A 81 -7.68 0.01 -30.29
N ASP A 82 -6.94 -0.60 -29.36
CA ASP A 82 -7.51 -1.27 -28.19
C ASP A 82 -8.21 -0.30 -27.23
N LEU A 83 -9.36 -0.72 -26.73
CA LEU A 83 -10.12 0.02 -25.73
C LEU A 83 -9.49 -0.14 -24.34
N VAL A 84 -9.56 0.91 -23.54
CA VAL A 84 -8.96 0.99 -22.20
C VAL A 84 -10.07 1.02 -21.14
N PRO A 85 -9.95 0.28 -20.02
CA PRO A 85 -11.00 0.22 -19.02
C PRO A 85 -11.12 1.52 -18.23
N VAL A 86 -12.35 1.98 -18.04
CA VAL A 86 -12.73 3.19 -17.31
C VAL A 86 -13.14 2.78 -15.90
N LYS A 87 -12.26 3.02 -14.94
CA LYS A 87 -12.59 2.82 -13.52
C LYS A 87 -13.54 3.91 -13.06
N GLN A 88 -14.81 3.57 -12.85
CA GLN A 88 -15.79 4.43 -12.18
C GLN A 88 -15.57 4.44 -10.66
N SER A 89 -14.38 4.86 -10.22
CA SER A 89 -14.11 5.17 -8.81
C SER A 89 -13.71 6.63 -8.75
N GLY A 90 -14.53 7.45 -8.08
CA GLY A 90 -14.47 8.92 -8.07
C GLY A 90 -13.05 9.51 -8.11
N SER A 91 -12.84 10.43 -9.04
CA SER A 91 -11.74 11.40 -9.14
C SER A 91 -10.46 11.06 -8.38
N SER A 92 -9.50 10.40 -9.04
CA SER A 92 -8.07 10.78 -9.00
C SER A 92 -7.16 9.77 -9.72
N LYS A 93 -6.87 10.03 -10.99
CA LYS A 93 -5.53 9.78 -11.53
C LYS A 93 -5.27 10.72 -12.70
N ALA A 94 -4.74 11.90 -12.38
CA ALA A 94 -3.85 12.59 -13.29
C ALA A 94 -2.75 11.59 -13.73
N ARG A 95 -2.88 11.03 -14.93
CA ARG A 95 -1.73 10.62 -15.74
C ARG A 95 -1.00 11.93 -16.06
N GLY A 96 0.27 12.15 -15.77
CA GLY A 96 1.30 11.27 -15.27
C GLY A 96 2.58 12.09 -15.36
N GLY A 97 2.68 13.16 -14.56
CA GLY A 97 3.97 13.70 -14.17
C GLY A 97 4.59 12.66 -13.24
N GLU A 98 5.53 11.90 -13.79
CA GLU A 98 6.18 10.80 -13.11
C GLU A 98 6.87 11.28 -11.84
N LYS A 99 6.31 10.92 -10.68
CA LYS A 99 7.00 11.01 -9.39
C LYS A 99 8.06 9.90 -9.36
N GLN A 100 9.24 10.15 -9.94
CA GLN A 100 10.43 9.39 -9.58
C GLN A 100 10.96 9.90 -8.25
N LYS A 101 10.73 9.12 -7.20
CA LYS A 101 11.40 9.23 -5.90
C LYS A 101 12.60 8.27 -5.92
N LYS A 102 13.75 8.74 -5.42
CA LYS A 102 15.06 8.06 -5.20
C LYS A 102 16.01 8.28 -6.38
N ASP A 103 17.16 8.93 -6.27
CA ASP A 103 18.05 9.18 -5.12
C ASP A 103 18.28 10.69 -4.94
N LYS A 104 18.70 11.14 -3.75
CA LYS A 104 19.03 12.56 -3.50
C LYS A 104 20.27 12.96 -4.33
N GLY A 105 20.08 13.22 -5.62
CA GLY A 105 21.04 13.92 -6.46
C GLY A 105 20.84 15.43 -6.29
N GLU A 106 21.94 16.15 -6.12
CA GLU A 106 21.93 17.61 -6.26
C GLU A 106 21.58 17.98 -7.71
N ILE A 107 20.81 19.06 -7.87
CA ILE A 107 20.47 19.58 -9.20
C ILE A 107 21.76 20.12 -9.82
N LEU A 108 22.15 19.58 -10.97
CA LEU A 108 23.33 20.06 -11.70
C LEU A 108 22.98 21.31 -12.50
N TYR A 109 21.88 21.25 -13.27
CA TYR A 109 21.41 22.34 -14.12
C TYR A 109 19.93 22.17 -14.51
N TRP A 110 19.35 23.22 -15.08
CA TRP A 110 17.98 23.28 -15.61
C TRP A 110 18.03 23.28 -17.13
N ARG A 111 17.14 22.54 -17.82
CA ARG A 111 17.11 22.49 -19.29
C ARG A 111 15.72 22.71 -19.88
N ALA A 112 15.66 23.25 -21.09
CA ALA A 112 14.39 23.40 -21.80
C ALA A 112 13.87 22.03 -22.30
N PRO A 113 12.54 21.78 -22.23
CA PRO A 113 11.96 20.52 -22.73
C PRO A 113 12.05 20.35 -24.24
N MET A 114 12.05 21.46 -24.98
CA MET A 114 11.99 21.46 -26.45
C MET A 114 13.37 21.62 -27.10
N ASP A 115 14.34 22.16 -26.37
CA ASP A 115 15.73 22.26 -26.80
C ASP A 115 16.68 21.81 -25.65
N PRO A 116 17.22 20.59 -25.72
CA PRO A 116 18.15 20.07 -24.71
C PRO A 116 19.47 20.83 -24.59
N THR A 117 19.77 21.72 -25.54
CA THR A 117 21.00 22.54 -25.55
C THR A 117 20.85 23.86 -24.77
N GLU A 118 19.62 24.28 -24.47
CA GLU A 118 19.33 25.46 -23.67
C GLU A 118 19.41 25.12 -22.17
N ILE A 119 20.57 25.41 -21.56
CA ILE A 119 20.90 25.09 -20.17
C ILE A 119 20.91 26.37 -19.32
N TYR A 120 20.32 26.29 -18.13
CA TYR A 120 20.22 27.36 -17.15
C TYR A 120 20.71 26.89 -15.77
N ASP A 121 21.18 27.84 -14.97
CA ASP A 121 21.63 27.64 -13.59
C ASP A 121 20.51 27.88 -12.55
N HIS A 122 19.42 28.55 -12.94
CA HIS A 122 18.29 28.89 -12.09
C HIS A 122 16.97 28.27 -12.57
N PRO A 123 16.02 28.03 -11.64
CA PRO A 123 14.67 27.64 -12.01
C PRO A 123 13.93 28.77 -12.74
N GLY A 124 13.08 28.41 -13.69
CA GLY A 124 12.29 29.40 -14.41
C GLY A 124 11.64 28.86 -15.67
N LYS A 125 11.35 29.78 -16.59
CA LYS A 125 10.84 29.48 -17.92
C LYS A 125 11.97 29.59 -18.94
N SER A 126 11.99 28.68 -19.90
CA SER A 126 12.80 28.81 -21.12
C SER A 126 12.39 30.05 -21.91
N LYS A 127 13.19 30.43 -22.90
CA LYS A 127 12.87 31.51 -23.85
C LYS A 127 11.51 31.32 -24.55
N MET A 128 11.07 30.07 -24.66
CA MET A 128 9.79 29.67 -25.26
C MET A 128 8.64 29.55 -24.24
N GLY A 129 8.81 30.02 -23.01
CA GLY A 129 7.75 30.09 -21.99
C GLY A 129 7.38 28.77 -21.31
N MET A 130 8.09 27.69 -21.62
CA MET A 130 7.90 26.38 -20.98
C MET A 130 8.76 26.25 -19.72
N ASP A 131 8.26 25.53 -18.71
CA ASP A 131 8.98 25.26 -17.46
C ASP A 131 10.26 24.47 -17.71
N LEU A 132 11.36 24.92 -17.11
CA LEU A 132 12.63 24.22 -17.16
C LEU A 132 12.58 22.94 -16.32
N ILE A 133 13.20 21.88 -16.84
CA ILE A 133 13.26 20.58 -16.17
C ILE A 133 14.61 20.48 -15.45
N PRO A 134 14.64 20.17 -14.14
CA PRO A 134 15.88 19.99 -13.39
C PRO A 134 16.56 18.67 -13.79
N VAL A 135 17.87 18.72 -14.01
CA VAL A 135 18.73 17.57 -14.29
C VAL A 135 19.58 17.28 -13.06
N TYR A 136 19.54 16.04 -12.58
CA TYR A 136 20.21 15.61 -11.36
C TYR A 136 21.53 14.89 -11.66
N VAL A 137 22.52 15.02 -10.77
CA VAL A 137 23.71 14.16 -10.82
C VAL A 137 23.36 12.73 -10.39
N LYS A 138 23.83 11.74 -11.15
CA LYS A 138 23.75 10.33 -10.73
C LYS A 138 24.87 10.03 -9.75
N VAL A 139 24.58 10.05 -8.44
CA VAL A 139 25.55 9.63 -7.41
C VAL A 139 25.73 8.10 -7.52
N LYS A 140 26.91 7.65 -7.95
CA LYS A 140 27.23 6.20 -7.96
C LYS A 140 27.32 5.72 -6.52
N LYS A 141 26.34 4.95 -6.07
CA LYS A 141 26.39 4.26 -4.77
C LYS A 141 27.40 3.12 -4.90
N SER A 142 28.53 3.24 -4.19
CA SER A 142 29.57 2.21 -4.13
C SER A 142 29.21 1.09 -3.16
#